data_AF-A0A7L2RXZ8-F1
#
_entry.id   AF-A0A7L2RXZ8-F1
#
_cell.length_a   1.000
_cell.length_b   1.000
_cell.length_c   1.000
_cell.angle_alpha   90.00
_cell.angle_beta   90.00
_cell.angle_gamma   90.00
#
_symmetry.space_group_name_H-M   'P 1'
#
loop_
_entity.id
_entity.type
_entity.pdbx_description
1 polymer ?
#
loop_
_entity_poly.entity_id
_entity_poly.type
_entity_poly.pdbx_seq_one_letter_code
_entity_poly.pdbx_strand_id
1 'polypeptide(L)'
;GPVPLQVDSSWRRERILHVPLCKEDCEEWWEDCKDFVTCKQDWHKGWNWATGTNRCPWGSMCRPFSEVFPQPRDLCEKIWSHSYKYTTERRGSGRCIQMWFDPALGNPNVAVAKYYAWRKRSSPAGVESVVPESDQALCALPWSVLVLLPLALVLLPEVTRGCGSRGWGSL
;
A
#
# COMPACT_ATOMS: atom_id res chain seq x y z
N GLY A 1 3.39 -14.03 -6.11
CA GLY A 1 2.03 -13.53 -5.87
C GLY A 1 2.03 -12.00 -5.84
N PRO A 2 0.86 -11.34 -5.69
CA PRO A 2 0.82 -9.93 -5.30
C PRO A 2 1.52 -9.77 -3.93
N VAL A 3 2.25 -8.67 -3.77
CA VAL A 3 3.33 -8.55 -2.78
C VAL A 3 2.80 -8.52 -1.34
N PRO A 4 3.24 -9.42 -0.45
CA PRO A 4 3.01 -9.31 0.98
C PRO A 4 3.62 -8.00 1.48
N LEU A 5 2.84 -7.20 2.22
CA LEU A 5 3.38 -6.00 2.86
C LEU A 5 4.01 -6.40 4.19
N GLN A 6 5.21 -5.89 4.45
CA GLN A 6 5.86 -6.06 5.75
C GLN A 6 5.00 -5.41 6.83
N VAL A 7 4.73 -6.18 7.89
CA VAL A 7 4.00 -5.71 9.06
C VAL A 7 4.81 -6.13 10.27
N ASP A 8 5.10 -5.17 11.15
CA ASP A 8 5.76 -5.46 12.40
C ASP A 8 4.69 -5.74 13.46
N SER A 9 4.26 -7.01 13.52
CA SER A 9 3.34 -7.51 14.54
C SER A 9 4.01 -8.64 15.32
N SER A 10 3.63 -8.81 16.59
CA SER A 10 4.25 -9.78 17.50
C SER A 10 4.20 -11.24 17.01
N TRP A 11 3.41 -11.56 16.00
CA TRP A 11 3.13 -12.92 15.53
C TRP A 11 3.25 -13.12 14.02
N ARG A 12 3.43 -12.06 13.20
CA ARG A 12 3.57 -12.17 11.74
C ARG A 12 4.36 -11.00 11.14
N ARG A 13 5.31 -11.30 10.24
CA ARG A 13 6.19 -10.33 9.55
C ARG A 13 5.61 -9.75 8.25
N GLU A 14 4.67 -10.45 7.63
CA GLU A 14 4.09 -10.07 6.34
C GLU A 14 2.59 -10.33 6.32
N ARG A 15 1.81 -9.53 5.60
CA ARG A 15 0.39 -9.85 5.36
C ARG A 15 -0.05 -9.51 3.96
N ILE A 16 -1.16 -10.13 3.56
CA ILE A 16 -1.88 -9.74 2.35
C ILE A 16 -2.69 -8.47 2.61
N LEU A 17 -2.76 -7.64 1.57
CA LEU A 17 -3.47 -6.37 1.59
C LEU A 17 -4.06 -6.11 0.22
N HIS A 18 -5.31 -5.66 0.20
CA HIS A 18 -6.06 -5.32 -1.01
C HIS A 18 -6.06 -6.41 -2.07
N VAL A 19 -6.12 -7.68 -1.67
CA VAL A 19 -6.25 -8.79 -2.61
C VAL A 19 -7.58 -8.64 -3.34
N PRO A 20 -7.60 -8.54 -4.68
CA PRO A 20 -8.81 -8.26 -5.44
C PRO A 20 -9.72 -9.49 -5.42
N LEU A 21 -10.70 -9.55 -4.53
CA LEU A 21 -11.62 -10.68 -4.42
C LEU A 21 -12.69 -10.58 -5.52
N CYS A 22 -13.03 -11.71 -6.15
CA CYS A 22 -14.08 -11.75 -7.16
C CYS A 22 -15.43 -11.35 -6.57
N LYS A 23 -16.26 -10.73 -7.41
CA LYS A 23 -17.58 -10.22 -7.02
C LYS A 23 -18.43 -11.30 -6.35
N GLU A 24 -18.55 -12.45 -7.00
CA GLU A 24 -19.39 -13.57 -6.55
C GLU A 24 -18.89 -14.16 -5.23
N ASP A 25 -17.58 -14.40 -5.09
CA ASP A 25 -17.02 -14.92 -3.84
C ASP A 25 -17.32 -14.02 -2.64
N CYS A 26 -17.32 -12.70 -2.83
CA CYS A 26 -17.64 -11.76 -1.76
C CYS A 26 -19.16 -11.70 -1.48
N GLU A 27 -19.98 -11.67 -2.52
CA GLU A 27 -21.43 -11.58 -2.41
C GLU A 27 -22.03 -12.86 -1.82
N GLU A 28 -21.59 -14.03 -2.29
CA GLU A 28 -22.02 -15.34 -1.77
C GLU A 28 -21.60 -15.51 -0.30
N TRP A 29 -20.36 -15.14 0.05
CA TRP A 29 -19.91 -15.18 1.45
C TRP A 29 -20.78 -14.31 2.36
N TRP A 30 -21.12 -13.10 1.92
CA TRP A 30 -22.00 -12.23 2.70
C TRP A 30 -23.42 -12.79 2.81
N GLU A 31 -23.97 -13.27 1.70
CA GLU A 31 -25.32 -13.84 1.65
C GLU A 31 -25.48 -15.03 2.59
N ASP A 32 -24.48 -15.93 2.62
CA ASP A 32 -24.45 -17.07 3.55
C ASP A 32 -24.36 -16.64 5.02
N CYS A 33 -23.80 -15.46 5.31
CA CYS A 33 -23.56 -15.00 6.68
C CYS A 33 -24.60 -14.01 7.21
N LYS A 34 -25.44 -13.40 6.36
CA LYS A 34 -26.24 -12.21 6.70
C LYS A 34 -27.21 -12.38 7.88
N ASP A 35 -27.68 -13.61 8.10
CA ASP A 35 -28.64 -13.97 9.15
C ASP A 35 -27.98 -14.44 10.46
N PHE A 36 -26.64 -14.53 10.50
CA PHE A 36 -25.89 -14.80 11.72
C PHE A 36 -25.72 -13.54 12.56
N VAL A 37 -24.96 -13.64 13.66
CA VAL A 37 -24.66 -12.51 14.53
C VAL A 37 -23.17 -12.32 14.72
N THR A 38 -22.75 -11.08 14.93
CA THR A 38 -21.41 -10.72 15.37
C THR A 38 -21.44 -9.46 16.21
N CYS A 39 -20.39 -9.21 16.98
CA CYS A 39 -20.25 -8.02 17.83
C CYS A 39 -19.21 -7.03 17.31
N LYS A 40 -18.53 -7.35 16.19
CA LYS A 40 -17.43 -6.54 15.65
C LYS A 40 -17.33 -6.61 14.13
N GLN A 41 -16.90 -5.49 13.55
CA GLN A 41 -16.65 -5.35 12.11
C GLN A 41 -15.21 -5.68 11.69
N ASP A 42 -14.24 -5.59 12.60
CA ASP A 42 -12.84 -5.96 12.37
C ASP A 42 -12.48 -7.13 13.29
N TRP A 43 -12.18 -8.29 12.71
CA TRP A 43 -11.86 -9.52 13.42
C TRP A 43 -10.35 -9.74 13.59
N HIS A 44 -9.51 -8.89 13.01
CA HIS A 44 -8.07 -8.93 13.21
C HIS A 44 -7.65 -8.41 14.59
N LYS A 45 -8.40 -7.45 15.15
CA LYS A 45 -7.99 -6.76 16.38
C LYS A 45 -9.13 -6.35 17.31
N GLY A 46 -8.76 -6.10 18.56
CA GLY A 46 -9.65 -5.56 19.59
C GLY A 46 -10.71 -6.57 20.05
N TRP A 47 -10.38 -7.85 20.08
CA TRP A 47 -11.13 -8.86 20.84
C TRP A 47 -10.72 -8.83 22.32
N ASN A 48 -11.60 -9.30 23.19
CA ASN A 48 -11.23 -9.62 24.56
C ASN A 48 -10.63 -11.04 24.61
N TRP A 49 -9.42 -11.17 25.15
CA TRP A 49 -8.68 -12.44 25.24
C TRP A 49 -8.48 -12.93 26.67
N ALA A 50 -9.16 -12.33 27.66
CA ALA A 50 -8.97 -12.66 29.09
C ALA A 50 -9.20 -14.15 29.42
N THR A 51 -10.02 -14.85 28.62
CA THR A 51 -10.33 -16.28 28.79
C THR A 51 -9.52 -17.20 27.89
N GLY A 52 -8.45 -16.70 27.23
CA GLY A 52 -7.65 -17.45 26.27
C GLY A 52 -8.32 -17.72 24.91
N THR A 53 -9.59 -17.33 24.75
CA THR A 53 -10.37 -17.39 23.51
C THR A 53 -10.90 -16.01 23.18
N ASN A 54 -11.13 -15.70 21.90
CA ASN A 54 -11.65 -14.40 21.51
C ASN A 54 -13.11 -14.25 21.96
N ARG A 55 -13.37 -13.22 22.76
CA ARG A 55 -14.69 -12.82 23.22
C ARG A 55 -15.00 -11.41 22.77
N CYS A 56 -16.30 -11.11 22.65
CA CYS A 56 -16.76 -9.77 22.38
C CYS A 56 -16.15 -8.76 23.38
N PRO A 57 -15.73 -7.57 22.92
CA PRO A 57 -15.23 -6.50 23.78
C PRO A 57 -16.22 -6.14 24.88
N TRP A 58 -15.72 -5.67 26.02
CA TRP A 58 -16.60 -5.16 27.06
C TRP A 58 -17.48 -4.03 26.53
N GLY A 59 -18.76 -4.06 26.88
CA GLY A 59 -19.76 -3.09 26.43
C GLY A 59 -20.24 -3.27 24.98
N SER A 60 -19.74 -4.27 24.24
CA SER A 60 -20.28 -4.62 22.93
C SER A 60 -21.41 -5.66 23.04
N MET A 61 -22.36 -5.60 22.12
CA MET A 61 -23.46 -6.57 22.00
C MET A 61 -23.41 -7.27 20.65
N CYS A 62 -23.85 -8.52 20.61
CA CYS A 62 -24.08 -9.23 19.35
C CYS A 62 -25.24 -8.57 18.60
N ARG A 63 -25.03 -8.31 17.32
CA ARG A 63 -26.01 -7.76 16.39
C ARG A 63 -26.08 -8.64 15.15
N PRO A 64 -27.19 -8.60 14.39
CA PRO A 64 -27.27 -9.26 13.09
C PRO A 64 -26.05 -8.92 12.22
N PHE A 65 -25.56 -9.91 11.49
CA PHE A 65 -24.36 -9.79 10.67
C PHE A 65 -24.56 -8.71 9.59
N SER A 66 -25.76 -8.65 9.02
CA SER A 66 -26.22 -7.61 8.09
C SER A 66 -26.23 -6.19 8.70
N GLU A 67 -26.39 -6.02 10.02
CA GLU A 67 -26.26 -4.69 10.65
C GLU A 67 -24.79 -4.27 10.81
N VAL A 68 -23.90 -5.24 11.08
CA VAL A 68 -22.46 -4.98 11.25
C VAL A 68 -21.76 -4.83 9.91
N PHE A 69 -22.21 -5.56 8.89
CA PHE A 69 -21.76 -5.51 7.52
C PHE A 69 -22.96 -5.28 6.59
N PRO A 70 -23.36 -4.01 6.35
CA PRO A 70 -24.54 -3.69 5.56
C PRO A 70 -24.48 -4.14 4.09
N GLN A 71 -23.28 -4.18 3.51
CA GLN A 71 -23.07 -4.63 2.14
C GLN A 71 -21.98 -5.71 2.08
N PRO A 72 -21.95 -6.56 1.04
CA PRO A 72 -20.88 -7.52 0.82
C PRO A 72 -19.47 -6.90 0.86
N ARG A 73 -19.32 -5.71 0.27
CA ARG A 73 -18.08 -4.93 0.33
C ARG A 73 -17.63 -4.64 1.76
N ASP A 74 -18.56 -4.31 2.66
CA ASP A 74 -18.24 -4.04 4.06
C ASP A 74 -17.65 -5.27 4.73
N LEU A 75 -18.22 -6.45 4.48
CA LEU A 75 -17.68 -7.73 4.96
C LEU A 75 -16.26 -7.92 4.46
N CYS A 76 -16.09 -8.04 3.15
CA CYS A 76 -14.84 -8.49 2.55
C CYS A 76 -13.68 -7.53 2.81
N GLU A 77 -13.95 -6.21 2.82
CA GLU A 77 -12.90 -5.22 3.06
C GLU A 77 -12.59 -5.03 4.54
N LYS A 78 -13.55 -5.16 5.46
CA LYS A 78 -13.34 -4.74 6.86
C LYS A 78 -13.04 -5.89 7.82
N ILE A 79 -13.61 -7.07 7.61
CA ILE A 79 -13.50 -8.19 8.57
C ILE A 79 -12.05 -8.59 8.86
N TRP A 80 -11.18 -8.50 7.86
CA TRP A 80 -9.74 -8.78 7.98
C TRP A 80 -8.87 -7.55 7.72
N SER A 81 -9.28 -6.36 8.17
CA SER A 81 -8.53 -5.09 8.06
C SER A 81 -7.92 -4.86 6.67
N HIS A 82 -8.77 -4.85 5.64
CA HIS A 82 -8.42 -4.62 4.23
C HIS A 82 -7.51 -5.67 3.61
N SER A 83 -7.48 -6.89 4.16
CA SER A 83 -6.79 -8.02 3.51
C SER A 83 -7.33 -8.27 2.10
N TYR A 84 -8.65 -8.17 1.92
CA TYR A 84 -9.31 -8.22 0.62
C TYR A 84 -9.84 -6.85 0.21
N LYS A 85 -9.96 -6.66 -1.10
CA LYS A 85 -10.61 -5.53 -1.75
C LYS A 85 -11.74 -6.08 -2.61
N TYR A 86 -12.95 -5.54 -2.45
CA TYR A 86 -14.07 -5.92 -3.30
C TYR A 86 -13.81 -5.44 -4.74
N THR A 87 -14.19 -6.25 -5.71
CA THR A 87 -14.10 -5.90 -7.14
C THR A 87 -15.39 -6.21 -7.85
N THR A 88 -15.61 -5.55 -8.99
CA THR A 88 -16.70 -5.88 -9.91
C THR A 88 -16.31 -6.96 -10.93
N GLU A 89 -15.07 -7.47 -10.86
CA GLU A 89 -14.57 -8.51 -11.74
C GLU A 89 -15.23 -9.84 -11.36
N ARG A 90 -15.66 -10.59 -12.37
CA ARG A 90 -16.38 -11.86 -12.21
C ARG A 90 -15.40 -13.03 -12.07
N ARG A 91 -15.83 -14.11 -11.43
CA ARG A 91 -15.10 -15.40 -11.42
C ARG A 91 -14.72 -15.81 -12.85
N GLY A 92 -13.52 -16.34 -13.03
CA GLY A 92 -12.99 -16.73 -14.34
C GLY A 92 -12.44 -15.59 -15.21
N SER A 93 -12.61 -14.32 -14.84
CA SER A 93 -12.07 -13.17 -15.62
C SER A 93 -10.54 -13.12 -15.70
N GLY A 94 -9.84 -13.82 -14.81
CA GLY A 94 -8.39 -13.71 -14.64
C GLY A 94 -7.94 -12.39 -13.99
N ARG A 95 -8.88 -11.58 -13.48
CA ARG A 95 -8.62 -10.24 -12.90
C ARG A 95 -8.96 -10.11 -11.42
N CYS A 96 -9.49 -11.15 -10.81
CA CYS A 96 -9.78 -11.24 -9.39
C CYS A 96 -9.45 -12.64 -8.87
N ILE A 97 -9.11 -12.71 -7.59
CA ILE A 97 -8.83 -13.94 -6.85
C ILE A 97 -10.15 -14.59 -6.48
N GLN A 98 -10.26 -15.87 -6.78
CA GLN A 98 -11.35 -16.75 -6.36
C GLN A 98 -10.94 -17.42 -5.05
N MET A 99 -11.79 -17.33 -4.04
CA MET A 99 -11.59 -18.04 -2.78
C MET A 99 -12.08 -19.48 -2.90
N TRP A 100 -13.12 -19.69 -3.70
CA TRP A 100 -13.69 -20.99 -4.01
C TRP A 100 -13.45 -21.35 -5.47
N PHE A 101 -12.92 -22.54 -5.74
CA PHE A 101 -12.76 -23.09 -7.10
C PHE A 101 -12.59 -24.60 -7.04
N ASP A 102 -12.92 -25.31 -8.13
CA ASP A 102 -12.71 -26.75 -8.24
C ASP A 102 -11.21 -27.03 -8.51
N PRO A 103 -10.49 -27.70 -7.58
CA PRO A 103 -9.09 -28.02 -7.79
C PRO A 103 -8.84 -28.98 -8.98
N ALA A 104 -9.83 -29.77 -9.40
CA ALA A 104 -9.71 -30.65 -10.56
C ALA A 104 -9.58 -29.88 -11.88
N LEU A 105 -10.08 -28.64 -11.92
CA LEU A 105 -9.95 -27.73 -13.08
C LEU A 105 -8.69 -26.83 -12.99
N GLY A 106 -7.86 -27.03 -11.96
CA GLY A 106 -6.66 -26.25 -11.70
C GLY A 106 -6.93 -24.95 -10.93
N ASN A 107 -5.84 -24.29 -10.49
CA ASN A 107 -5.93 -23.07 -9.68
C ASN A 107 -6.03 -21.81 -10.58
N PRO A 108 -7.20 -21.13 -10.64
CA PRO A 108 -7.39 -19.95 -11.49
C PRO A 108 -6.57 -18.73 -11.02
N ASN A 109 -6.18 -18.70 -9.74
CA ASN A 109 -5.47 -17.58 -9.13
C ASN A 109 -4.02 -17.46 -9.61
N VAL A 110 -3.46 -18.49 -10.25
CA VAL A 110 -2.12 -18.43 -10.85
C VAL A 110 -2.07 -17.37 -11.96
N ALA A 111 -3.09 -17.34 -12.83
CA ALA A 111 -3.19 -16.36 -13.91
C ALA A 111 -3.37 -14.94 -13.36
N VAL A 112 -4.22 -14.79 -12.34
CA VAL A 112 -4.50 -13.52 -11.66
C VAL A 112 -3.23 -12.95 -11.03
N ALA A 113 -2.47 -13.79 -10.31
CA ALA A 113 -1.21 -13.37 -9.69
C ALA A 113 -0.18 -12.92 -10.72
N LYS A 114 -0.07 -13.62 -11.87
CA LYS A 114 0.81 -13.22 -12.98
C LYS A 114 0.37 -11.87 -13.58
N TYR A 115 -0.93 -11.68 -13.78
CA TYR A 115 -1.48 -10.42 -14.31
C TYR A 115 -1.11 -9.22 -13.43
N TYR A 116 -1.36 -9.29 -12.12
CA TYR A 116 -1.05 -8.17 -11.22
C TYR A 116 0.46 -7.98 -11.01
N ALA A 117 1.26 -9.05 -11.03
CA ALA A 117 2.72 -8.93 -10.97
C ALA A 117 3.28 -8.22 -12.22
N TRP A 118 2.78 -8.58 -13.40
CA TRP A 118 3.14 -7.90 -14.65
C TRP A 118 2.70 -6.44 -14.63
N ARG A 119 1.44 -6.13 -14.27
CA ARG A 119 0.95 -4.76 -14.17
C ARG A 119 1.77 -3.89 -13.22
N LYS A 120 2.17 -4.44 -12.07
CA LYS A 120 3.01 -3.72 -11.10
C LYS A 120 4.37 -3.37 -11.71
N ARG A 121 4.99 -4.30 -12.44
CA ARG A 121 6.28 -4.07 -13.13
C ARG A 121 6.16 -3.04 -14.25
N SER A 122 5.06 -3.07 -15.01
CA SER A 122 4.84 -2.18 -16.15
C SER A 122 4.32 -0.79 -15.76
N SER A 123 4.02 -0.55 -14.49
CA SER A 123 3.54 0.76 -14.02
C SER A 123 4.73 1.72 -13.79
N PRO A 124 4.67 2.98 -14.25
CA PRO A 124 5.77 3.95 -14.09
C PRO A 124 6.16 4.27 -12.65
N ALA A 125 5.36 3.86 -11.66
CA ALA A 125 5.60 4.10 -10.24
C ALA A 125 6.74 3.26 -9.61
N GLY A 126 7.46 2.45 -10.41
CA GLY A 126 8.57 1.61 -9.96
C GLY A 126 9.97 2.14 -10.29
N VAL A 127 10.10 3.30 -10.93
CA VAL A 127 11.40 3.97 -11.10
C VAL A 127 11.60 4.91 -9.92
N GLU A 128 11.97 4.34 -8.77
CA GLU A 128 12.76 5.08 -7.80
C GLU A 128 14.03 5.50 -8.56
N SER A 129 14.20 6.80 -8.74
CA SER A 129 15.39 7.36 -9.36
C SER A 129 16.58 7.06 -8.45
N VAL A 130 17.24 5.94 -8.70
CA VAL A 130 18.64 5.79 -8.29
C VAL A 130 19.40 6.75 -9.19
N VAL A 131 19.50 8.00 -8.73
CA VAL A 131 20.54 8.92 -9.16
C VAL A 131 21.85 8.17 -8.86
N PRO A 132 22.69 7.87 -9.87
CA PRO A 132 24.05 7.47 -9.55
C PRO A 132 24.69 8.68 -8.90
N GLU A 133 25.00 8.56 -7.62
CA GLU A 133 25.79 9.53 -6.88
C GLU A 133 27.10 9.70 -7.68
N SER A 134 27.20 10.82 -8.38
CA SER A 134 28.44 11.22 -9.02
C SER A 134 29.38 11.56 -7.89
N ASP A 135 30.30 10.65 -7.57
CA ASP A 135 31.47 10.94 -6.73
C ASP A 135 32.26 12.07 -7.41
N GLN A 136 31.92 13.29 -7.01
CA GLN A 136 32.69 14.46 -7.30
C GLN A 136 33.92 14.36 -6.41
N ALA A 137 34.96 13.71 -6.92
CA ALA A 137 36.29 13.72 -6.33
C ALA A 137 36.78 15.17 -6.29
N LEU A 138 36.51 15.86 -5.19
CA LEU A 138 37.20 17.08 -4.81
C LEU A 138 38.66 16.68 -4.55
N CYS A 139 39.49 16.77 -5.59
CA CYS A 139 40.93 16.68 -5.46
C CYS A 139 41.37 17.74 -4.44
N ALA A 140 41.78 17.28 -3.27
CA ALA A 140 42.42 18.09 -2.24
C ALA A 140 43.62 18.81 -2.87
N LEU A 141 43.53 20.14 -2.95
CA LEU A 141 44.68 20.95 -3.30
C LEU A 141 45.71 20.86 -2.16
N PRO A 142 47.00 20.65 -2.46
CA PRO A 142 48.04 20.52 -1.44
C PRO A 142 48.17 21.83 -0.63
N TRP A 143 48.45 21.66 0.67
CA TRP A 143 48.54 22.70 1.71
C TRP A 143 49.49 23.87 1.35
N SER A 144 50.37 23.70 0.36
CA SER A 144 51.31 24.72 -0.10
C SER A 144 50.69 25.94 -0.81
N VAL A 145 49.38 25.94 -1.12
CA VAL A 145 48.72 27.09 -1.78
C VAL A 145 48.07 28.08 -0.80
N LEU A 146 47.95 27.73 0.50
CA LEU A 146 47.27 28.55 1.51
C LEU A 146 48.10 29.69 2.12
N VAL A 147 49.33 29.96 1.64
CA VAL A 147 50.27 30.92 2.28
C VAL A 147 50.56 32.18 1.45
N LEU A 148 50.00 32.34 0.24
CA LEU A 148 50.35 33.49 -0.63
C LEU A 148 49.19 34.35 -1.15
N LEU A 149 48.03 34.34 -0.50
CA LEU A 149 46.95 35.29 -0.82
C LEU A 149 46.44 36.05 0.41
N PRO A 150 47.25 36.96 0.99
CA PRO A 150 46.70 38.17 1.58
C PRO A 150 47.38 39.39 0.96
N LEU A 151 47.14 39.64 -0.34
CA LEU A 151 47.61 40.85 -1.02
C LEU A 151 46.79 41.14 -2.28
N ALA A 152 45.49 41.39 -2.08
CA ALA A 152 44.66 42.13 -3.05
C ALA A 152 43.39 42.63 -2.36
N LEU A 153 43.56 43.42 -1.30
CA LEU A 153 42.48 44.16 -0.65
C LEU A 153 42.63 45.64 -1.06
N VAL A 154 42.49 45.97 -2.34
CA VAL A 154 42.31 47.37 -2.77
C VAL A 154 41.60 47.43 -4.13
N LEU A 155 40.54 48.27 -4.21
CA LEU A 155 39.83 48.78 -5.39
C LEU A 155 38.78 47.81 -5.97
N LEU A 156 37.46 48.06 -6.10
CA LEU A 156 36.59 49.25 -6.09
C LEU A 156 35.10 48.70 -6.12
N PRO A 157 34.02 49.52 -6.16
CA PRO A 157 32.88 49.41 -5.25
C PRO A 157 31.59 48.86 -5.87
N GLU A 158 30.58 48.77 -5.01
CA GLU A 158 29.17 48.42 -5.26
C GLU A 158 28.59 48.94 -6.59
N VAL A 159 27.93 48.03 -7.31
CA VAL A 159 26.89 48.40 -8.27
C VAL A 159 25.63 47.61 -7.94
N THR A 160 24.69 48.28 -7.29
CA THR A 160 23.28 47.91 -7.27
C THR A 160 22.69 48.13 -8.67
N ARG A 161 22.07 47.11 -9.27
CA ARG A 161 21.03 47.34 -10.29
C ARG A 161 20.10 46.15 -10.40
N GLY A 162 18.83 46.39 -10.06
CA GLY A 162 17.74 45.47 -10.33
C GLY A 162 17.11 45.65 -11.71
N CYS A 163 15.96 44.99 -11.84
CA CYS A 163 14.93 45.03 -12.88
C CYS A 163 15.14 44.16 -14.14
N GLY A 164 14.17 43.27 -14.40
CA GLY A 164 14.03 42.61 -15.69
C GLY A 164 13.02 41.46 -15.74
N SER A 165 11.73 41.77 -15.59
CA SER A 165 10.61 40.85 -15.79
C SER A 165 10.56 40.19 -17.18
N ARG A 166 10.12 38.94 -17.23
CA ARG A 166 9.32 38.25 -18.27
C ARG A 166 9.00 36.85 -17.70
N GLY A 167 7.77 36.39 -17.46
CA GLY A 167 6.48 36.73 -18.03
C GLY A 167 6.05 35.66 -19.05
N TRP A 168 5.24 34.70 -18.57
CA TRP A 168 4.45 33.68 -19.31
C TRP A 168 5.23 32.62 -20.11
N GLY A 169 4.77 31.37 -20.26
CA GLY A 169 3.50 30.76 -19.94
C GLY A 169 3.47 29.33 -20.52
N SER A 170 2.48 28.58 -20.07
CA SER A 170 2.18 27.17 -20.27
C SER A 170 2.30 26.61 -21.68
N LEU A 171 2.67 25.32 -21.72
CA LEU A 171 2.01 24.27 -22.52
C LEU A 171 1.73 23.09 -21.59
#